data_AF-A0AAD7NC66-F1
#
_entry.id   AF-A0AAD7NC66-F1
#
_cell.length_a   1.000
_cell.length_b   1.000
_cell.length_c   1.000
_cell.angle_alpha   90.00
_cell.angle_beta   90.00
_cell.angle_gamma   90.00
#
_symmetry.space_group_name_H-M   'P 1'
#
loop_
_entity.id
_entity.type
_entity.pdbx_description
1 polymer ?
#
loop_
_entity_poly.entity_id
_entity_poly.type
_entity_poly.pdbx_seq_one_letter_code
_entity_poly.pdbx_strand_id
1 'polypeptide(L)'
;MARSWPNLQSLHLEAATSLCHPSRMTLHGLRGFAQHCKDLKKLSVTFDASTVPPLNDPNTIISQASLVWLNVGAATIITDQTAVALFLSDLFPNLPKIDTSPGATY
;
A
#
# COMPACT_ATOMS: atom_id res chain seq x y z
N MET A 1 -1.06 -12.01 9.14
CA MET A 1 -2.17 -11.03 9.29
C MET A 1 -3.08 -11.03 8.08
N ALA A 2 -2.60 -10.70 6.87
CA ALA A 2 -3.44 -10.67 5.66
C ALA A 2 -4.19 -11.99 5.35
N ARG A 3 -3.56 -13.15 5.58
CA ARG A 3 -4.18 -14.48 5.39
C ARG A 3 -5.41 -14.75 6.29
N SER A 4 -5.56 -14.00 7.38
CA SER A 4 -6.71 -14.11 8.29
C SER A 4 -7.92 -13.30 7.81
N TRP A 5 -7.75 -12.43 6.80
CA TRP A 5 -8.79 -11.56 6.28
C TRP A 5 -8.90 -11.63 4.74
N PRO A 6 -9.22 -12.80 4.17
CA PRO A 6 -9.28 -12.97 2.71
C PRO A 6 -10.35 -12.08 2.03
N ASN A 7 -11.46 -11.85 2.72
CA ASN A 7 -12.60 -11.07 2.21
C ASN A 7 -12.55 -9.58 2.60
N LEU A 8 -11.38 -9.08 3.02
CA LEU A 8 -11.22 -7.70 3.45
C LEU A 8 -11.41 -6.76 2.25
N GLN A 9 -12.43 -5.90 2.29
CA GLN A 9 -12.73 -4.97 1.18
C GLN A 9 -12.22 -3.55 1.42
N SER A 10 -12.07 -3.14 2.67
CA SER A 10 -11.62 -1.79 3.02
C SER A 10 -10.70 -1.86 4.23
N LEU A 11 -9.51 -1.29 4.10
CA LEU A 11 -8.50 -1.26 5.14
C LEU A 11 -8.00 0.17 5.30
N HIS A 12 -8.12 0.71 6.51
CA HIS A 12 -7.62 2.03 6.86
C HIS A 12 -6.61 1.88 7.99
N LEU A 13 -5.34 2.12 7.66
CA LEU A 13 -4.17 2.10 8.54
C LEU A 13 -3.53 3.49 8.62
N GLU A 14 -4.35 4.53 8.53
CA GLU A 14 -3.94 5.91 8.80
C GLU A 14 -3.95 6.09 10.33
N ALA A 15 -2.80 6.25 10.95
CA ALA A 15 -2.76 6.67 12.34
C ALA A 15 -3.05 8.18 12.40
N ALA A 16 -4.16 8.56 13.02
CA ALA A 16 -4.64 9.95 13.11
C ALA A 16 -3.67 10.93 13.80
N THR A 17 -2.53 10.47 14.34
CA THR A 17 -1.65 11.24 15.24
C THR A 17 -0.15 11.06 15.00
N SER A 18 0.30 10.27 14.01
CA SER A 18 1.71 9.85 13.94
C SER A 18 2.59 10.73 13.05
N LEU A 19 2.60 12.05 13.26
CA LEU A 19 3.76 12.86 12.85
C LEU A 19 5.03 12.48 13.64
N CYS A 20 4.85 11.83 14.80
CA CYS A 20 5.93 11.48 15.72
C CYS A 20 6.50 10.05 15.52
N HIS A 21 5.80 9.16 14.80
CA HIS A 21 6.25 7.79 14.60
C HIS A 21 6.26 7.42 13.12
N PRO A 22 7.44 7.16 12.51
CA PRO A 22 7.51 6.70 11.13
C PRO A 22 6.76 5.37 11.00
N SER A 23 6.02 5.24 9.90
CA SER A 23 5.22 4.05 9.65
C SER A 23 6.13 2.84 9.46
N ARG A 24 5.96 1.81 10.30
CA ARG A 24 6.74 0.55 10.18
C ARG A 24 6.25 -0.36 9.05
N MET A 25 5.18 0.04 8.36
CA MET A 25 4.66 -0.68 7.22
C MET A 25 5.56 -0.43 6.02
N THR A 26 6.13 -1.49 5.44
CA THR A 26 6.95 -1.42 4.23
C THR A 26 6.16 -1.88 3.01
N LEU A 27 6.68 -1.62 1.82
CA LEU A 27 6.14 -2.15 0.55
C LEU A 27 5.99 -3.69 0.54
N HIS A 28 6.86 -4.39 1.27
CA HIS A 28 6.74 -5.84 1.48
C HIS A 28 5.48 -6.22 2.26
N GLY A 29 5.08 -5.41 3.25
CA GLY A 29 3.81 -5.58 3.95
C GLY A 29 2.62 -5.45 3.01
N LEU A 30 2.66 -4.46 2.12
CA LEU A 30 1.65 -4.22 1.07
C LEU A 30 1.51 -5.42 0.13
N ARG A 31 2.62 -6.04 -0.28
CA ARG A 31 2.62 -7.29 -1.06
C ARG A 31 1.83 -8.41 -0.37
N GLY A 32 1.96 -8.56 0.95
CA GLY A 32 1.20 -9.57 1.71
C GLY A 32 -0.32 -9.38 1.65
N PHE A 33 -0.79 -8.13 1.59
CA PHE A 33 -2.21 -7.83 1.39
C PHE A 33 -2.64 -8.13 -0.06
N ALA A 34 -1.84 -7.78 -1.06
CA ALA A 34 -2.13 -8.11 -2.45
C ALA A 34 -2.18 -9.64 -2.71
N GLN A 35 -1.39 -10.42 -1.96
CA GLN A 35 -1.40 -11.89 -2.02
C GLN A 35 -2.67 -12.50 -1.47
N HIS A 36 -3.12 -12.06 -0.29
CA HIS A 36 -4.15 -12.76 0.46
C HIS A 36 -5.52 -12.08 0.46
N CYS A 37 -5.59 -10.76 0.24
CA CYS A 37 -6.82 -9.97 0.25
C CYS A 37 -7.24 -9.62 -1.19
N LYS A 38 -7.76 -10.62 -1.92
CA LYS A 38 -8.14 -10.48 -3.34
C LYS A 38 -9.35 -9.58 -3.58
N ASP A 39 -10.17 -9.33 -2.55
CA ASP A 39 -11.34 -8.46 -2.62
C ASP A 39 -11.11 -7.05 -2.05
N LEU A 40 -9.86 -6.69 -1.73
CA LEU A 40 -9.53 -5.36 -1.20
C LEU A 40 -9.80 -4.28 -2.24
N LYS A 41 -10.76 -3.40 -1.97
CA LYS A 41 -11.19 -2.31 -2.86
C LYS A 41 -10.61 -0.96 -2.46
N LYS A 42 -10.49 -0.72 -1.16
CA LYS A 42 -10.03 0.54 -0.58
C LYS A 42 -8.90 0.28 0.40
N LEU A 43 -7.77 0.95 0.21
CA LEU A 43 -6.62 0.90 1.09
C LEU A 43 -6.20 2.32 1.42
N SER A 44 -6.17 2.67 2.70
CA SER A 44 -5.56 3.90 3.19
C SER A 44 -4.45 3.50 4.13
N VAL A 45 -3.21 3.91 3.85
CA VAL A 45 -2.06 3.48 4.65
C VAL A 45 -0.89 4.43 4.48
N THR A 46 -0.13 4.61 5.56
CA THR A 46 1.18 5.22 5.53
C THR A 46 2.25 4.13 5.50
N PHE A 47 3.24 4.27 4.63
CA PHE A 47 4.32 3.29 4.51
C PHE A 47 5.68 3.94 4.32
N ASP A 48 6.72 3.20 4.69
CA ASP A 48 8.10 3.54 4.40
C ASP A 48 8.50 2.89 3.06
N ALA A 49 8.75 3.74 2.06
CA ALA A 49 9.25 3.38 0.75
C ALA A 49 10.68 3.89 0.51
N SER A 50 11.46 4.08 1.58
CA SER A 50 12.90 4.38 1.47
C SER A 50 13.67 3.25 0.77
N THR A 51 13.16 2.02 0.88
CA THR A 51 13.70 0.84 0.20
C THR A 51 12.60 0.16 -0.60
N VAL A 52 12.74 0.11 -1.92
CA VAL A 52 11.83 -0.63 -2.80
C VAL A 52 12.34 -2.06 -2.94
N PRO A 53 11.61 -3.08 -2.44
CA PRO A 53 12.01 -4.45 -2.61
C PRO A 53 11.89 -4.86 -4.08
N PRO A 54 12.77 -5.74 -4.59
CA PRO A 54 12.68 -6.22 -5.96
C PRO A 54 11.34 -6.93 -6.20
N LEU A 55 10.68 -6.57 -7.29
CA LEU A 55 9.46 -7.24 -7.76
C LEU A 55 9.71 -8.70 -8.19
N ASN A 56 10.98 -9.05 -8.39
CA ASN A 56 11.45 -10.14 -9.23
C ASN A 56 11.39 -11.54 -8.61
N ASP A 57 10.30 -11.90 -7.92
CA ASP A 57 10.01 -13.30 -7.62
C ASP A 57 9.20 -13.91 -8.77
N PRO A 58 9.83 -14.57 -9.77
CA PRO A 58 9.14 -15.14 -10.93
C PRO A 58 8.06 -16.18 -10.59
N ASN A 59 8.02 -16.66 -9.35
CA ASN A 59 7.03 -17.61 -8.85
C ASN A 59 5.80 -16.97 -8.20
N THR A 60 5.72 -15.64 -8.13
CA THR A 60 4.62 -14.98 -7.42
C THR A 60 3.95 -13.95 -8.33
N ILE A 61 2.99 -14.41 -9.13
CA ILE A 61 2.04 -13.56 -9.83
C ILE A 61 1.08 -12.99 -8.78
N ILE A 62 1.48 -11.90 -8.14
CA ILE A 62 0.71 -11.24 -7.08
C ILE A 62 0.01 -10.04 -7.70
N SER A 63 -0.95 -10.30 -8.57
CA SER A 63 -1.82 -9.23 -9.05
C SER A 63 -3.10 -9.24 -8.22
N GLN A 64 -3.41 -8.08 -7.66
CA GLN A 64 -4.64 -7.80 -6.95
C GLN A 64 -5.38 -6.73 -7.77
N ALA A 65 -6.40 -7.17 -8.49
CA ALA A 65 -7.07 -6.35 -9.49
C ALA A 65 -8.33 -5.64 -8.94
N SER A 66 -8.63 -5.84 -7.65
CA SER A 66 -9.84 -5.31 -7.02
C SER A 66 -9.62 -3.95 -6.35
N LEU A 67 -8.37 -3.53 -6.15
CA LEU A 67 -8.06 -2.25 -5.51
C LEU A 67 -8.40 -1.10 -6.46
N VAL A 68 -9.38 -0.29 -6.06
CA VAL A 68 -9.86 0.86 -6.84
C VAL A 68 -9.42 2.17 -6.20
N TRP A 69 -9.06 2.14 -4.91
CA TRP A 69 -8.69 3.35 -4.19
C TRP A 69 -7.53 3.10 -3.25
N LEU A 70 -6.44 3.82 -3.47
CA LEU A 70 -5.26 3.85 -2.61
C LEU A 70 -5.07 5.28 -2.10
N ASN A 71 -5.16 5.47 -0.79
CA ASN A 71 -4.76 6.70 -0.13
C ASN A 71 -3.45 6.49 0.62
N VAL A 72 -2.52 7.41 0.39
CA VAL A 72 -1.19 7.42 0.97
C VAL A 72 -1.12 8.60 1.93
N GLY A 73 -1.06 8.32 3.22
CA GLY A 73 -1.01 9.37 4.23
C GLY A 73 0.28 10.20 4.15
N ALA A 74 0.22 11.44 4.64
CA ALA A 74 1.30 12.43 4.54
C ALA A 74 2.63 12.04 5.22
N ALA A 75 2.62 11.06 6.12
CA ALA A 75 3.82 10.54 6.78
C ALA A 75 4.57 9.47 5.95
N THR A 76 4.18 9.26 4.69
CA THR A 76 4.83 8.28 3.80
C THR A 76 6.18 8.80 3.32
N ILE A 77 7.21 7.98 3.49
CA ILE A 77 8.56 8.30 3.04
C ILE A 77 8.73 7.71 1.64
N ILE A 78 8.94 8.56 0.63
CA ILE A 78 9.14 8.14 -0.76
C ILE A 78 10.50 8.69 -1.22
N THR A 79 11.47 7.80 -1.44
CA THR A 79 12.79 8.18 -1.98
C THR A 79 12.80 8.12 -3.51
N ASP A 80 12.15 7.12 -4.11
CA ASP A 80 12.02 6.97 -5.55
C ASP A 80 10.56 6.77 -5.94
N GLN A 81 9.91 7.86 -6.36
CA GLN A 81 8.51 7.85 -6.74
C GLN A 81 8.22 6.92 -7.94
N THR A 82 9.16 6.79 -8.87
CA THR A 82 8.98 5.98 -10.08
C THR A 82 9.03 4.49 -9.73
N ALA A 83 10.02 4.09 -8.93
CA ALA A 83 10.13 2.70 -8.49
C ALA A 83 8.93 2.29 -7.62
N VAL A 84 8.43 3.18 -6.76
CA VAL A 84 7.23 2.94 -5.96
C VAL A 84 5.98 2.83 -6.83
N ALA A 85 5.81 3.71 -7.82
CA ALA A 85 4.68 3.65 -8.75
C ALA A 85 4.68 2.36 -9.55
N LEU A 86 5.84 1.93 -10.09
CA LEU A 86 5.98 0.65 -10.79
C LEU A 86 5.65 -0.53 -9.89
N PHE A 87 6.12 -0.51 -8.64
CA PHE A 87 5.82 -1.54 -7.65
C PHE A 87 4.32 -1.62 -7.35
N LEU A 88 3.64 -0.48 -7.22
CA LEU A 88 2.20 -0.43 -7.00
C LEU A 88 1.41 -0.86 -8.25
N SER A 89 1.85 -0.50 -9.45
CA SER A 89 1.22 -0.94 -10.70
C SER A 89 1.33 -2.45 -10.91
N ASP A 90 2.44 -3.06 -10.50
CA ASP A 90 2.62 -4.51 -10.58
C ASP A 90 1.67 -5.26 -9.62
N LEU A 91 1.56 -4.77 -8.37
CA LEU A 91 0.68 -5.35 -7.36
C LEU A 91 -0.80 -5.05 -7.60
N PHE A 92 -1.13 -3.84 -8.06
CA PHE A 92 -2.49 -3.32 -8.22
C PHE A 92 -2.70 -2.75 -9.63
N PRO A 93 -2.78 -3.61 -10.66
CA PRO A 93 -2.83 -3.17 -12.05
C PRO A 93 -4.08 -2.35 -12.41
N ASN A 94 -5.17 -2.51 -11.65
CA ASN A 94 -6.44 -1.81 -11.88
C ASN A 94 -6.58 -0.53 -11.06
N LEU A 95 -5.54 -0.10 -10.34
CA LEU A 95 -5.62 1.09 -9.49
C LEU A 95 -5.72 2.35 -10.37
N PRO A 96 -6.89 3.02 -10.42
CA PRO A 96 -7.10 4.14 -11.34
C PRO A 96 -6.41 5.42 -10.85
N LYS A 97 -6.26 5.58 -9.53
CA LYS A 97 -5.70 6.79 -8.93
C LYS A 97 -5.13 6.48 -7.54
N ILE A 98 -4.05 7.19 -7.22
CA ILE A 98 -3.47 7.27 -5.89
C ILE A 98 -3.80 8.65 -5.35
N ASP A 99 -4.49 8.70 -4.21
CA ASP A 99 -4.73 9.94 -3.48
C ASP A 99 -3.67 10.09 -2.39
N THR A 100 -3.31 11.33 -2.09
CA THR A 100 -2.45 11.67 -0.96
C THR A 100 -3.28 12.53 -0.02
N SER A 101 -3.53 12.04 1.19
CA SER A 101 -4.23 12.84 2.17
C SER A 101 -3.25 13.85 2.78
N PRO A 102 -3.49 15.17 2.65
CA PRO A 102 -2.72 16.15 3.40
C PRO A 102 -2.90 15.82 4.88
N GLY A 103 -1.78 15.67 5.61
CA GLY A 103 -1.83 15.40 7.04
C GLY A 103 -2.69 16.46 7.69
N ALA A 104 -3.71 16.04 8.44
CA ALA A 104 -4.63 16.96 9.09
C ALA A 104 -3.82 17.93 9.97
N THR A 105 -3.68 19.16 9.49
CA THR A 105 -3.19 20.29 10.29
C THR A 105 -4.31 20.64 11.26
N TYR A 106 -4.21 20.16 12.50
CA TYR A 106 -4.97 20.69 13.62
C TYR A 106 -4.19 21.86 14.24
#